data_AF-A0A7J8U065-F1
#
_entry.id   AF-A0A7J8U065-F1
#
_cell.length_a   1.000
_cell.length_b   1.000
_cell.length_c   1.000
_cell.angle_alpha   90.00
_cell.angle_beta   90.00
_cell.angle_gamma   90.00
#
_symmetry.space_group_name_H-M   'P 1'
#
loop_
_entity.id
_entity.type
_entity.pdbx_description
1 polymer ?
#
loop_
_entity_poly.entity_id
_entity_poly.type
_entity_poly.pdbx_seq_one_letter_code
_entity_poly.pdbx_strand_id
1 'polypeptide(L)'
;MPFLLSTYYIHILIFGFCFQLFDFADKYRGKYDSSITVAQKYYRSVSGYNDELLWAAAWLYQASNNQYYLNYLGKNGDSMGGTGWAMTEFGWDVKYAGVQTLVAKFLMQGKAGMHAPVFERYHQKAEHFMCSLIGKGTRNVQKTPGGLMFRQRWNNMQFVTSASFLATVYSDYLASSRGTLRCAAGNVAPTQLLSFAKSQVDYLLGDNPRGTSYMVGYGNNFPRQVHHRGSSIVSIKVDSKFIACRQGYAAWYTRKASDPNVLTGAVVGGPDAYDNFADERDNYEQTEPATYNNAPLLGILARLGSGNSGYNQLLPEAVPVPKLVVAKPKAEPKAKSTPNSATTSSPISIQQKMTTSWNEKGRTYYRYSIVMTNKSSKTLKDLKLSISKLYGPIWGLTKSGNSYGFPTYLNSLPAGKSLEFVYIHAASPADVSVSSYNLA
;
A
#
# COMPACT_ATOMS: atom_id res chain seq x y z
N MET A 1 -11.29 -9.72 19.31
CA MET A 1 -11.20 -10.74 18.24
C MET A 1 -10.86 -10.21 16.84
N PRO A 2 -11.19 -8.96 16.42
CA PRO A 2 -10.78 -8.42 15.10
C PRO A 2 -9.27 -8.11 14.95
N PHE A 3 -8.61 -7.74 16.05
CA PHE A 3 -7.20 -7.34 16.05
C PHE A 3 -6.21 -8.48 15.76
N LEU A 4 -6.54 -9.72 16.15
CA LEU A 4 -5.69 -10.88 15.91
C LEU A 4 -5.73 -11.33 14.45
N LEU A 5 -6.90 -11.33 13.80
CA LEU A 5 -6.99 -11.58 12.35
C LEU A 5 -6.19 -10.54 11.54
N SER A 6 -6.21 -9.27 11.96
CA SER A 6 -5.46 -8.20 11.30
C SER A 6 -3.94 -8.40 11.35
N THR A 7 -3.36 -8.73 12.50
CA THR A 7 -1.90 -8.94 12.61
C THR A 7 -1.40 -10.19 11.87
N TYR A 8 -2.16 -11.29 11.84
CA TYR A 8 -1.78 -12.47 11.04
C TYR A 8 -1.85 -12.19 9.53
N TYR A 9 -2.88 -11.47 9.06
CA TYR A 9 -2.99 -11.08 7.65
C TYR A 9 -1.87 -10.11 7.24
N ILE A 10 -1.58 -9.10 8.07
CA ILE A 10 -0.45 -8.17 7.89
C ILE A 10 0.87 -8.95 7.85
N HIS A 11 1.03 -9.97 8.70
CA HIS A 11 2.24 -10.77 8.76
C HIS A 11 2.42 -11.65 7.51
N ILE A 12 1.38 -12.36 7.04
CA ILE A 12 1.45 -13.20 5.84
C ILE A 12 1.67 -12.34 4.58
N LEU A 13 0.92 -11.24 4.45
CA LEU A 13 0.98 -10.37 3.29
C LEU A 13 2.35 -9.68 3.18
N ILE A 14 2.77 -8.96 4.23
CA ILE A 14 4.00 -8.15 4.20
C ILE A 14 5.24 -9.04 4.30
N PHE A 15 5.31 -9.90 5.33
CA PHE A 15 6.54 -10.62 5.66
C PHE A 15 6.74 -11.91 4.85
N GLY A 16 5.66 -12.50 4.32
CA GLY A 16 5.75 -13.66 3.44
C GLY A 16 5.84 -13.27 1.97
N PHE A 17 4.83 -12.56 1.47
CA PHE A 17 4.62 -12.41 0.02
C PHE A 17 5.28 -11.17 -0.57
N CYS A 18 5.13 -9.99 0.05
CA CYS A 18 5.63 -8.74 -0.53
C CYS A 18 7.16 -8.67 -0.60
N PHE A 19 7.88 -9.14 0.42
CA PHE A 19 9.35 -9.18 0.37
C PHE A 19 9.87 -10.16 -0.69
N GLN A 20 9.26 -11.34 -0.81
CA GLN A 20 9.64 -12.33 -1.84
C GLN A 20 9.39 -11.80 -3.25
N LEU A 21 8.25 -11.14 -3.49
CA LEU A 21 7.96 -10.52 -4.78
C LEU A 21 8.93 -9.40 -5.13
N PHE A 22 9.28 -8.55 -4.16
CA PHE A 22 10.28 -7.52 -4.37
C PHE A 22 11.65 -8.13 -4.71
N ASP A 23 12.11 -9.10 -3.93
CA ASP A 23 13.41 -9.75 -4.15
C ASP A 23 13.45 -10.45 -5.51
N PHE A 24 12.36 -11.09 -5.91
CA PHE A 24 12.21 -11.68 -7.25
C PHE A 24 12.31 -10.60 -8.34
N ALA A 25 11.54 -9.52 -8.24
CA ALA A 25 11.52 -8.45 -9.24
C ALA A 25 12.86 -7.72 -9.35
N ASP A 26 13.52 -7.45 -8.21
CA ASP A 26 14.80 -6.75 -8.18
C ASP A 26 15.95 -7.62 -8.68
N LYS A 27 15.90 -8.94 -8.44
CA LYS A 27 16.91 -9.90 -8.89
C LYS A 27 16.76 -10.26 -10.37
N TYR A 28 15.54 -10.41 -10.86
CA TYR A 28 15.23 -10.84 -12.23
C TYR A 28 14.55 -9.71 -13.00
N ARG A 29 15.30 -8.66 -13.27
CA ARG A 29 14.79 -7.43 -13.86
C ARG A 29 14.42 -7.61 -15.33
N GLY A 30 13.19 -7.24 -15.66
CA GLY A 30 12.66 -7.29 -17.01
C GLY A 30 11.22 -6.81 -17.05
N LYS A 31 10.76 -6.36 -18.23
CA LYS A 31 9.35 -6.03 -18.41
C LYS A 31 8.54 -7.31 -18.51
N TYR A 32 7.43 -7.38 -17.76
CA TYR A 32 6.60 -8.59 -17.70
C TYR A 32 5.97 -8.92 -19.06
N ASP A 33 5.67 -7.90 -19.86
CA ASP A 33 5.02 -8.00 -21.16
C ASP A 33 5.99 -8.46 -22.27
N SER A 34 7.29 -8.58 -21.97
CA SER A 34 8.24 -9.36 -22.79
C SER A 34 8.00 -10.86 -22.67
N SER A 35 7.53 -11.34 -21.51
CA SER A 35 7.20 -12.75 -21.27
C SER A 35 5.73 -13.06 -21.57
N ILE A 36 4.83 -12.12 -21.31
CA ILE A 36 3.39 -12.25 -21.57
C ILE A 36 2.99 -11.30 -22.71
N THR A 37 3.43 -11.62 -23.93
CA THR A 37 3.35 -10.72 -25.09
C THR A 37 1.92 -10.32 -25.47
N VAL A 38 0.93 -11.18 -25.19
CA VAL A 38 -0.50 -10.85 -25.39
C VAL A 38 -0.95 -9.63 -24.59
N ALA A 39 -0.32 -9.37 -23.44
CA ALA A 39 -0.66 -8.25 -22.58
C ALA A 39 -0.23 -6.90 -23.17
N GLN A 40 0.73 -6.87 -24.11
CA GLN A 40 1.20 -5.62 -24.74
C GLN A 40 0.10 -4.87 -25.49
N LYS A 41 -0.98 -5.55 -25.89
CA LYS A 41 -2.13 -4.94 -26.56
C LYS A 41 -3.12 -4.27 -25.59
N TYR A 42 -2.96 -4.51 -24.28
CA TYR A 42 -3.91 -4.07 -23.25
C TYR A 42 -3.22 -3.27 -22.14
N TYR A 43 -2.19 -3.86 -21.51
CA TYR A 43 -1.47 -3.32 -20.36
C TYR A 43 0.04 -3.36 -20.61
N ARG A 44 0.49 -2.73 -21.68
CA ARG A 44 1.92 -2.67 -22.01
C ARG A 44 2.71 -1.94 -20.91
N SER A 45 3.83 -2.52 -20.47
CA SER A 45 4.75 -1.85 -19.55
C SER A 45 5.55 -0.79 -20.32
N VAL A 46 5.03 0.44 -20.40
CA VAL A 46 5.65 1.51 -21.19
C VAL A 46 6.78 2.14 -20.38
N SER A 47 6.50 2.56 -19.14
CA SER A 47 7.47 3.12 -18.18
C SER A 47 8.61 2.16 -17.84
N GLY A 48 8.33 0.86 -17.87
CA GLY A 48 9.27 -0.20 -17.48
C GLY A 48 8.94 -0.76 -16.10
N TYR A 49 9.97 -0.98 -15.27
CA TYR A 49 9.84 -1.56 -13.93
C TYR A 49 10.60 -0.76 -12.85
N ASN A 50 11.34 0.28 -13.24
CA ASN A 50 12.21 1.02 -12.33
C ASN A 50 11.40 1.80 -11.30
N ASP A 51 10.33 2.47 -11.74
CA ASP A 51 9.39 3.15 -10.86
C ASP A 51 8.61 2.17 -9.97
N GLU A 52 8.30 0.96 -10.44
CA GLU A 52 7.69 -0.10 -9.64
C GLU A 52 8.60 -0.57 -8.52
N LEU A 53 9.90 -0.77 -8.79
CA LEU A 53 10.87 -1.15 -7.77
C LEU A 53 11.01 -0.06 -6.70
N LEU A 54 11.13 1.20 -7.11
CA LEU A 54 11.16 2.32 -6.17
C LEU A 54 9.84 2.43 -5.38
N TRP A 55 8.69 2.27 -6.04
CA TRP A 55 7.37 2.30 -5.42
C TRP A 55 7.19 1.19 -4.38
N ALA A 56 7.57 -0.04 -4.74
CA ALA A 56 7.53 -1.18 -3.84
C ALA A 56 8.48 -0.98 -2.66
N ALA A 57 9.71 -0.51 -2.88
CA ALA A 57 10.64 -0.20 -1.80
C ALA A 57 10.06 0.85 -0.84
N ALA A 58 9.42 1.90 -1.34
CA ALA A 58 8.79 2.91 -0.50
C ALA A 58 7.64 2.35 0.36
N TRP A 59 6.77 1.52 -0.22
CA TRP A 59 5.71 0.86 0.56
C TRP A 59 6.24 -0.15 1.57
N LEU A 60 7.25 -0.95 1.19
CA LEU A 60 7.87 -1.91 2.09
C LEU A 60 8.56 -1.20 3.25
N TYR A 61 9.23 -0.07 3.01
CA TYR A 61 9.76 0.75 4.09
C TYR A 61 8.64 1.32 4.97
N GLN A 62 7.60 1.93 4.38
CA GLN A 62 6.47 2.48 5.12
C GLN A 62 5.78 1.43 6.02
N ALA A 63 5.68 0.19 5.54
CA ALA A 63 4.97 -0.88 6.22
C ALA A 63 5.83 -1.63 7.27
N SER A 64 7.15 -1.72 7.06
CA SER A 64 8.04 -2.54 7.90
C SER A 64 9.08 -1.76 8.71
N ASN A 65 9.32 -0.49 8.36
CA ASN A 65 10.44 0.32 8.84
C ASN A 65 11.83 -0.31 8.62
N ASN A 66 11.93 -1.29 7.70
CA ASN A 66 13.18 -1.98 7.39
C ASN A 66 14.11 -1.06 6.59
N GLN A 67 15.26 -0.74 7.18
CA GLN A 67 16.27 0.17 6.62
C GLN A 67 16.83 -0.28 5.28
N TYR A 68 16.75 -1.57 4.94
CA TYR A 68 17.13 -2.06 3.61
C TYR A 68 16.39 -1.28 2.51
N TYR A 69 15.08 -1.10 2.63
CA TYR A 69 14.28 -0.43 1.61
C TYR A 69 14.46 1.09 1.60
N LEU A 70 14.70 1.71 2.76
CA LEU A 70 15.10 3.13 2.82
C LEU A 70 16.43 3.35 2.10
N ASN A 71 17.41 2.47 2.36
CA ASN A 71 18.71 2.49 1.68
C ASN A 71 18.57 2.23 0.18
N TYR A 72 17.65 1.35 -0.22
CA TYR A 72 17.37 1.07 -1.62
C TYR A 72 16.88 2.33 -2.35
N LEU A 73 15.95 3.09 -1.77
CA LEU A 73 15.46 4.35 -2.33
C LEU A 73 16.56 5.40 -2.48
N GLY A 74 17.42 5.53 -1.46
CA GLY A 74 18.54 6.48 -1.47
C GLY A 74 19.63 6.13 -2.49
N LYS A 75 19.98 4.84 -2.61
CA LYS A 75 21.03 4.38 -3.53
C LYS A 75 20.59 4.31 -4.99
N ASN A 76 19.34 3.95 -5.25
CA ASN A 76 18.85 3.71 -6.60
C ASN A 76 18.03 4.87 -7.17
N GLY A 77 17.67 5.86 -6.36
CA GLY A 77 16.73 6.91 -6.80
C GLY A 77 17.18 7.70 -8.02
N ASP A 78 18.47 7.95 -8.16
CA ASP A 78 19.01 8.66 -9.33
C ASP A 78 19.04 7.75 -10.57
N SER A 79 19.63 6.56 -10.46
CA SER A 79 19.81 5.64 -11.59
C SER A 79 18.49 5.05 -12.11
N MET A 80 17.49 4.93 -11.23
CA MET A 80 16.14 4.48 -11.58
C MET A 80 15.20 5.64 -11.92
N GLY A 81 15.66 6.89 -11.94
CA GLY A 81 14.88 8.04 -12.38
C GLY A 81 13.91 8.64 -11.36
N GLY A 82 13.84 8.09 -10.14
CA GLY A 82 13.00 8.58 -9.05
C GLY A 82 13.23 10.05 -8.69
N THR A 83 14.48 10.53 -8.76
CA THR A 83 14.85 11.93 -8.50
C THR A 83 14.99 12.78 -9.77
N GLY A 84 14.91 12.16 -10.94
CA GLY A 84 15.15 12.80 -12.24
C GLY A 84 13.87 13.24 -12.94
N TRP A 85 12.91 12.32 -13.04
CA TRP A 85 11.67 12.53 -13.80
C TRP A 85 10.74 13.54 -13.15
N ALA A 86 10.47 14.63 -13.86
CA ALA A 86 9.46 15.63 -13.49
C ALA A 86 8.12 15.23 -14.11
N MET A 87 7.26 14.60 -13.32
CA MET A 87 6.01 14.00 -13.79
C MET A 87 4.87 15.02 -13.88
N THR A 88 3.96 14.77 -14.80
CA THR A 88 2.63 15.41 -14.89
C THR A 88 1.51 14.37 -15.00
N GLU A 89 1.82 13.12 -14.65
CA GLU A 89 0.87 12.00 -14.66
C GLU A 89 1.22 10.98 -13.57
N PHE A 90 0.20 10.25 -13.13
CA PHE A 90 0.30 9.11 -12.23
C PHE A 90 -0.78 8.10 -12.67
N GLY A 91 -0.46 6.81 -12.72
CA GLY A 91 -1.43 5.82 -13.20
C GLY A 91 -0.96 4.40 -12.99
N TRP A 92 -1.69 3.45 -13.59
CA TRP A 92 -1.39 2.03 -13.44
C TRP A 92 -0.03 1.64 -14.03
N ASP A 93 0.50 2.36 -15.03
CA ASP A 93 1.81 2.09 -15.65
C ASP A 93 2.93 2.86 -14.94
N VAL A 94 2.80 4.18 -14.71
CA VAL A 94 3.88 5.01 -14.17
C VAL A 94 3.69 5.47 -12.72
N LYS A 95 4.66 5.18 -11.84
CA LYS A 95 4.58 5.37 -10.38
C LYS A 95 5.49 6.46 -9.82
N TYR A 96 6.29 7.13 -10.66
CA TYR A 96 7.26 8.15 -10.22
C TYR A 96 6.64 9.22 -9.31
N ALA A 97 5.51 9.83 -9.70
CA ALA A 97 4.84 10.84 -8.89
C ALA A 97 4.39 10.29 -7.51
N GLY A 98 3.94 9.04 -7.47
CA GLY A 98 3.56 8.34 -6.25
C GLY A 98 4.76 8.12 -5.32
N VAL A 99 5.86 7.56 -5.84
CA VAL A 99 7.07 7.33 -5.02
C VAL A 99 7.69 8.65 -4.55
N GLN A 100 7.73 9.67 -5.39
CA GLN A 100 8.21 11.02 -5.02
C GLN A 100 7.40 11.60 -3.86
N THR A 101 6.06 11.48 -3.93
CA THR A 101 5.14 11.92 -2.87
C THR A 101 5.38 11.14 -1.57
N LEU A 102 5.51 9.82 -1.64
CA LEU A 102 5.72 8.98 -0.46
C LEU A 102 7.12 9.14 0.16
N VAL A 103 8.15 9.36 -0.64
CA VAL A 103 9.51 9.63 -0.15
C VAL A 103 9.60 11.02 0.48
N ALA A 104 8.89 12.01 -0.06
CA ALA A 104 8.76 13.33 0.56
C ALA A 104 8.17 13.23 1.98
N LYS A 105 7.20 12.35 2.22
CA LYS A 105 6.69 12.05 3.57
C LYS A 105 7.81 11.60 4.50
N PHE A 106 8.67 10.68 4.08
CA PHE A 106 9.77 10.18 4.94
C PHE A 106 10.75 11.30 5.29
N LEU A 107 11.04 12.18 4.34
CA LEU A 107 11.86 13.37 4.58
C LEU A 107 11.22 14.30 5.60
N MET A 108 9.95 14.67 5.41
CA MET A 108 9.20 15.55 6.32
C MET A 108 9.04 14.96 7.72
N GLN A 109 9.03 13.63 7.85
CA GLN A 109 9.03 12.93 9.15
C GLN A 109 10.41 12.85 9.81
N GLY A 110 11.47 13.39 9.21
CA GLY A 110 12.83 13.28 9.71
C GLY A 110 13.43 11.87 9.60
N LYS A 111 12.82 10.98 8.79
CA LYS A 111 13.24 9.58 8.64
C LYS A 111 14.29 9.34 7.56
N ALA A 112 14.64 10.36 6.78
CA ALA A 112 15.57 10.21 5.65
C ALA A 112 17.02 9.87 6.07
N GLY A 113 17.43 10.24 7.29
CA GLY A 113 18.78 9.96 7.80
C GLY A 113 19.87 10.47 6.84
N MET A 114 20.85 9.61 6.53
CA MET A 114 21.94 9.94 5.59
C MET A 114 21.48 10.17 4.14
N HIS A 115 20.26 9.75 3.78
CA HIS A 115 19.72 9.89 2.41
C HIS A 115 18.96 11.20 2.20
N ALA A 116 18.94 12.10 3.20
CA ALA A 116 18.27 13.39 3.11
C ALA A 116 18.57 14.18 1.82
N PRO A 117 19.83 14.28 1.32
CA PRO A 117 20.10 14.98 0.07
C PRO A 117 19.39 14.39 -1.16
N VAL A 118 19.29 13.06 -1.23
CA VAL A 118 18.59 12.36 -2.32
C VAL A 118 17.07 12.53 -2.16
N PHE A 119 16.58 12.45 -0.92
CA PHE A 119 15.16 12.55 -0.61
C PHE A 119 14.63 13.97 -0.83
N GLU A 120 15.46 15.00 -0.65
CA GLU A 120 15.13 16.38 -1.04
C GLU A 120 14.87 16.48 -2.55
N ARG A 121 15.60 15.73 -3.37
CA ARG A 121 15.35 15.71 -4.82
C ARG A 121 14.05 15.00 -5.18
N TYR A 122 13.70 13.90 -4.49
CA TYR A 122 12.36 13.33 -4.61
C TYR A 122 11.28 14.34 -4.21
N HIS A 123 11.50 15.05 -3.11
CA HIS A 123 10.59 16.08 -2.61
C HIS A 123 10.37 17.21 -3.61
N GLN A 124 11.43 17.72 -4.25
CA GLN A 124 11.33 18.70 -5.34
C GLN A 124 10.49 18.19 -6.52
N LYS A 125 10.57 16.90 -6.86
CA LYS A 125 9.74 16.32 -7.91
C LYS A 125 8.28 16.14 -7.48
N ALA A 126 8.03 15.82 -6.21
CA ALA A 126 6.68 15.82 -5.66
C ALA A 126 6.06 17.23 -5.74
N GLU A 127 6.79 18.26 -5.31
CA GLU A 127 6.31 19.66 -5.42
C GLU A 127 6.08 20.07 -6.88
N HIS A 128 6.98 19.69 -7.80
CA HIS A 128 6.78 19.92 -9.23
C HIS A 128 5.45 19.33 -9.71
N PHE A 129 5.17 18.07 -9.38
CA PHE A 129 3.92 17.41 -9.73
C PHE A 129 2.72 18.18 -9.18
N MET A 130 2.69 18.50 -7.88
CA MET A 130 1.56 19.22 -7.27
C MET A 130 1.35 20.61 -7.87
N CYS A 131 2.43 21.34 -8.15
CA CYS A 131 2.38 22.63 -8.82
C CYS A 131 1.82 22.53 -10.24
N SER A 132 2.16 21.45 -10.97
CA SER A 132 1.64 21.19 -12.31
C SER A 132 0.12 21.01 -12.34
N LEU A 133 -0.46 20.43 -11.29
CA LEU A 133 -1.92 20.18 -11.21
C LEU A 133 -2.70 21.48 -11.02
N ILE A 134 -2.19 22.38 -10.19
CA ILE A 134 -2.85 23.66 -9.86
C ILE A 134 -2.64 24.71 -10.95
N GLY A 135 -1.73 24.48 -11.90
CA GLY A 135 -1.44 25.44 -12.96
C GLY A 135 -0.42 26.50 -12.56
N LYS A 136 0.38 26.22 -11.52
CA LYS A 136 1.42 27.13 -11.01
C LYS A 136 2.85 26.61 -11.23
N GLY A 137 3.00 25.46 -11.87
CA GLY A 137 4.28 24.87 -12.26
C GLY A 137 4.83 25.48 -13.55
N THR A 138 6.05 25.08 -13.88
CA THR A 138 6.71 25.43 -15.15
C THR A 138 6.16 24.64 -16.35
N ARG A 139 5.64 23.44 -16.08
CA ARG A 139 4.88 22.62 -17.01
C ARG A 139 3.62 22.17 -16.29
N ASN A 140 2.45 22.55 -16.82
CA ASN A 140 1.17 22.32 -16.17
C ASN A 140 0.37 21.24 -16.88
N VAL A 141 -0.46 20.52 -16.12
CA VAL A 141 -1.45 19.59 -16.68
C VAL A 141 -2.49 20.41 -17.43
N GLN A 142 -2.87 19.95 -18.62
CA GLN A 142 -3.93 20.60 -19.40
C GLN A 142 -5.27 20.45 -18.69
N LYS A 143 -6.15 21.44 -18.87
CA LYS A 143 -7.52 21.38 -18.35
C LYS A 143 -8.49 21.60 -19.50
N THR A 144 -9.63 20.93 -19.42
CA THR A 144 -10.79 21.22 -20.28
C THR A 144 -11.33 22.62 -19.96
N PRO A 145 -12.16 23.22 -20.84
CA PRO A 145 -12.89 24.46 -20.53
C PRO A 145 -13.67 24.39 -19.20
N GLY A 146 -14.26 23.24 -18.88
CA GLY A 146 -14.96 22.96 -17.62
C GLY A 146 -14.06 22.74 -16.40
N GLY A 147 -12.73 22.77 -16.56
CA GLY A 147 -11.76 22.71 -15.47
C GLY A 147 -11.30 21.31 -15.05
N LEU A 148 -11.69 20.26 -15.78
CA LEU A 148 -11.22 18.89 -15.57
C LEU A 148 -9.77 18.74 -16.04
N MET A 149 -8.91 18.10 -15.26
CA MET A 149 -7.59 17.68 -15.75
C MET A 149 -7.72 16.77 -16.96
N PHE A 150 -7.03 17.09 -18.06
CA PHE A 150 -7.07 16.32 -19.29
C PHE A 150 -5.67 15.91 -19.72
N ARG A 151 -5.48 14.61 -19.90
CA ARG A 151 -4.19 14.01 -20.28
C ARG A 151 -4.25 13.30 -21.62
N GLN A 152 -5.30 12.52 -21.85
CA GLN A 152 -5.48 11.72 -23.06
C GLN A 152 -6.95 11.39 -23.29
N ARG A 153 -7.29 10.92 -24.50
CA ARG A 153 -8.65 10.59 -24.90
C ARG A 153 -9.21 9.36 -24.21
N TRP A 154 -8.50 8.24 -24.27
CA TRP A 154 -8.97 6.99 -23.68
C TRP A 154 -8.78 7.01 -22.17
N ASN A 155 -9.91 6.91 -21.45
CA ASN A 155 -9.98 6.71 -20.02
C ASN A 155 -9.22 7.77 -19.21
N ASN A 156 -9.49 9.04 -19.53
CA ASN A 156 -8.87 10.19 -18.88
C ASN A 156 -9.10 10.20 -17.35
N MET A 157 -10.23 9.68 -16.87
CA MET A 157 -10.58 9.64 -15.45
C MET A 157 -9.57 8.91 -14.55
N GLN A 158 -8.76 8.00 -15.10
CA GLN A 158 -7.60 7.46 -14.38
C GLN A 158 -6.71 8.59 -13.85
N PHE A 159 -6.28 9.49 -14.73
CA PHE A 159 -5.31 10.54 -14.40
C PHE A 159 -5.93 11.60 -13.50
N VAL A 160 -7.22 11.87 -13.68
CA VAL A 160 -7.98 12.78 -12.82
C VAL A 160 -7.99 12.26 -11.39
N THR A 161 -8.44 11.01 -11.20
CA THR A 161 -8.61 10.41 -9.87
C THR A 161 -7.28 10.13 -9.19
N SER A 162 -6.28 9.64 -9.91
CA SER A 162 -4.95 9.35 -9.37
C SER A 162 -4.18 10.62 -8.95
N ALA A 163 -4.20 11.67 -9.77
CA ALA A 163 -3.53 12.94 -9.44
C ALA A 163 -4.25 13.66 -8.29
N SER A 164 -5.58 13.64 -8.29
CA SER A 164 -6.39 14.20 -7.18
C SER A 164 -6.15 13.46 -5.88
N PHE A 165 -5.92 12.14 -5.93
CA PHE A 165 -5.53 11.36 -4.75
C PHE A 165 -4.17 11.81 -4.20
N LEU A 166 -3.15 11.96 -5.05
CA LEU A 166 -1.85 12.46 -4.60
C LEU A 166 -1.94 13.90 -4.05
N ALA A 167 -2.70 14.79 -4.70
CA ALA A 167 -2.95 16.15 -4.21
C ALA A 167 -3.60 16.13 -2.81
N THR A 168 -4.61 15.28 -2.63
CA THR A 168 -5.29 15.08 -1.34
C THR A 168 -4.30 14.64 -0.26
N VAL A 169 -3.51 13.59 -0.55
CA VAL A 169 -2.51 13.05 0.39
C VAL A 169 -1.44 14.08 0.75
N TYR A 170 -0.91 14.78 -0.25
CA TYR A 170 0.16 15.75 -0.04
C TYR A 170 -0.32 17.01 0.67
N SER A 171 -1.60 17.38 0.52
CA SER A 171 -2.19 18.46 1.31
C SER A 171 -2.12 18.17 2.83
N ASP A 172 -2.35 16.92 3.24
CA ASP A 172 -2.21 16.53 4.65
C ASP A 172 -0.74 16.54 5.10
N TYR A 173 0.20 16.14 4.24
CA TYR A 173 1.64 16.22 4.57
C TYR A 173 2.09 17.66 4.82
N LEU A 174 1.66 18.60 3.98
CA LEU A 174 1.95 20.02 4.15
C LEU A 174 1.28 20.56 5.41
N ALA A 175 0.02 20.20 5.68
CA ALA A 175 -0.68 20.62 6.88
C ALA A 175 0.05 20.18 8.17
N SER A 176 0.49 18.92 8.25
CA SER A 176 1.22 18.41 9.41
C SER A 176 2.62 19.00 9.58
N SER A 177 3.33 19.22 8.48
CA SER A 177 4.65 19.86 8.51
C SER A 177 4.60 21.37 8.69
N ARG A 178 3.38 21.97 8.74
CA ARG A 178 3.14 23.42 8.72
C ARG A 178 3.82 24.08 7.51
N GLY A 179 3.94 23.33 6.42
CA GLY A 179 4.58 23.75 5.18
C GLY A 179 3.60 24.44 4.23
N THR A 180 4.17 25.05 3.19
CA THR A 180 3.44 25.57 2.03
C THR A 180 4.10 25.04 0.77
N LEU A 181 3.29 24.72 -0.24
CA LEU A 181 3.81 24.26 -1.53
C LEU A 181 4.37 25.46 -2.30
N ARG A 182 5.64 25.37 -2.71
CA ARG A 182 6.34 26.47 -3.40
C ARG A 182 6.33 26.23 -4.91
N CYS A 183 5.53 27.02 -5.62
CA CYS A 183 5.43 26.92 -7.08
C CYS A 183 6.05 28.14 -7.78
N ALA A 184 6.36 27.99 -9.07
CA ALA A 184 6.92 29.06 -9.89
C ALA A 184 6.00 30.29 -9.95
N ALA A 185 4.67 30.06 -10.04
CA ALA A 185 3.66 31.12 -10.04
C ALA A 185 3.05 31.36 -8.64
N GLY A 186 3.89 31.32 -7.60
CA GLY A 186 3.53 31.68 -6.22
C GLY A 186 3.10 30.50 -5.35
N ASN A 187 3.07 30.73 -4.04
CA ASN A 187 2.83 29.69 -3.05
C ASN A 187 1.38 29.18 -3.07
N VAL A 188 1.20 27.94 -2.62
CA VAL A 188 -0.09 27.27 -2.48
C VAL A 188 -0.24 26.75 -1.06
N ALA A 189 -1.35 27.11 -0.41
CA ALA A 189 -1.67 26.60 0.92
C ALA A 189 -2.19 25.15 0.86
N PRO A 190 -2.02 24.34 1.94
CA PRO A 190 -2.56 22.99 2.00
C PRO A 190 -4.07 22.92 1.66
N THR A 191 -4.85 23.89 2.16
CA THR A 191 -6.29 23.98 1.92
C THR A 191 -6.63 24.26 0.46
N GLN A 192 -5.81 25.04 -0.25
CA GLN A 192 -5.98 25.27 -1.68
C GLN A 192 -5.70 24.00 -2.49
N LEU A 193 -4.70 23.21 -2.10
CA LEU A 193 -4.40 21.91 -2.73
C LEU A 193 -5.53 20.89 -2.52
N LEU A 194 -6.09 20.82 -1.31
CA LEU A 194 -7.24 19.97 -1.03
C LEU A 194 -8.50 20.44 -1.78
N SER A 195 -8.73 21.76 -1.86
CA SER A 195 -9.85 22.32 -2.62
C SER A 195 -9.76 22.02 -4.11
N PHE A 196 -8.55 22.05 -4.67
CA PHE A 196 -8.32 21.61 -6.03
C PHE A 196 -8.70 20.13 -6.22
N ALA A 197 -8.22 19.23 -5.36
CA ALA A 197 -8.59 17.82 -5.44
C ALA A 197 -10.11 17.59 -5.32
N LYS A 198 -10.78 18.35 -4.42
CA LYS A 198 -12.24 18.34 -4.30
C LYS A 198 -12.92 18.77 -5.61
N SER A 199 -12.46 19.84 -6.26
CA SER A 199 -13.06 20.32 -7.52
C SER A 199 -13.08 19.24 -8.62
N GLN A 200 -12.05 18.38 -8.65
CA GLN A 200 -11.99 17.29 -9.63
C GLN A 200 -12.97 16.16 -9.29
N VAL A 201 -13.22 15.90 -8.00
CA VAL A 201 -14.27 14.99 -7.55
C VAL A 201 -15.66 15.57 -7.80
N ASP A 202 -15.87 16.86 -7.54
CA ASP A 202 -17.12 17.55 -7.81
C ASP A 202 -17.44 17.49 -9.31
N TYR A 203 -16.46 17.78 -10.18
CA TYR A 203 -16.58 17.62 -11.63
C TYR A 203 -17.00 16.19 -11.99
N LEU A 204 -16.30 15.18 -11.44
CA LEU A 204 -16.61 13.76 -11.68
C LEU A 204 -18.05 13.42 -11.28
N LEU A 205 -18.55 13.99 -10.19
CA LEU A 205 -19.88 13.70 -9.63
C LEU A 205 -21.01 14.57 -10.18
N GLY A 206 -20.72 15.54 -11.04
CA GLY A 206 -21.74 16.28 -11.80
C GLY A 206 -21.56 17.79 -11.86
N ASP A 207 -20.59 18.38 -11.15
CA ASP A 207 -20.29 19.82 -11.24
C ASP A 207 -19.44 20.12 -12.48
N ASN A 208 -20.05 19.91 -13.64
CA ASN A 208 -19.44 20.07 -14.95
C ASN A 208 -20.43 20.70 -15.93
N PRO A 209 -19.98 21.22 -17.09
CA PRO A 209 -20.86 21.91 -18.05
C PRO A 209 -22.08 21.10 -18.51
N ARG A 210 -22.04 19.76 -18.40
CA ARG A 210 -23.12 18.86 -18.78
C ARG A 210 -24.06 18.48 -17.63
N GLY A 211 -23.72 18.81 -16.38
CA GLY A 211 -24.46 18.36 -15.20
C GLY A 211 -24.58 16.83 -15.12
N THR A 212 -23.55 16.09 -15.57
CA THR A 212 -23.57 14.62 -15.65
C THR A 212 -22.55 14.02 -14.68
N SER A 213 -22.99 13.13 -13.78
CA SER A 213 -22.08 12.31 -13.00
C SER A 213 -21.43 11.26 -13.90
N TYR A 214 -20.10 11.19 -13.89
CA TYR A 214 -19.33 10.11 -14.52
C TYR A 214 -19.16 8.88 -13.61
N MET A 215 -19.77 8.91 -12.42
CA MET A 215 -19.97 7.72 -11.58
C MET A 215 -21.37 7.15 -11.82
N VAL A 216 -21.41 5.93 -12.36
CA VAL A 216 -22.64 5.22 -12.70
C VAL A 216 -23.50 5.01 -11.44
N GLY A 217 -24.79 5.34 -11.52
CA GLY A 217 -25.72 5.20 -10.40
C GLY A 217 -25.67 6.32 -9.35
N TYR A 218 -24.85 7.35 -9.56
CA TYR A 218 -24.78 8.52 -8.66
C TYR A 218 -25.43 9.75 -9.30
N GLY A 219 -26.24 10.47 -8.52
CA GLY A 219 -26.98 11.65 -8.98
C GLY A 219 -28.15 11.30 -9.92
N ASN A 220 -28.80 12.34 -10.45
CA ASN A 220 -29.97 12.18 -11.32
C ASN A 220 -29.61 11.93 -12.80
N ASN A 221 -28.40 12.30 -13.22
CA ASN A 221 -27.91 12.20 -14.59
C ASN A 221 -26.55 11.50 -14.62
N PHE A 222 -26.49 10.31 -15.22
CA PHE A 222 -25.28 9.48 -15.30
C PHE A 222 -25.33 8.53 -16.52
N PRO A 223 -24.18 8.02 -17.00
CA PRO A 223 -24.08 7.10 -18.14
C PRO A 223 -24.95 5.85 -17.99
N ARG A 224 -25.68 5.50 -19.04
CA ARG A 224 -26.60 4.35 -19.11
C ARG A 224 -26.16 3.31 -20.14
N GLN A 225 -25.17 3.59 -20.98
CA GLN A 225 -24.64 2.66 -21.99
C GLN A 225 -23.13 2.47 -21.77
N VAL A 226 -22.80 1.85 -20.63
CA VAL A 226 -21.43 1.65 -20.16
C VAL A 226 -20.79 0.50 -20.95
N HIS A 227 -19.53 0.64 -21.37
CA HIS A 227 -18.77 -0.43 -22.02
C HIS A 227 -18.41 -1.55 -21.02
N HIS A 228 -19.40 -2.31 -20.56
CA HIS A 228 -19.22 -3.37 -19.57
C HIS A 228 -20.19 -4.53 -19.81
N ARG A 229 -19.66 -5.71 -20.15
CA ARG A 229 -20.46 -6.90 -20.52
C ARG A 229 -21.49 -7.30 -19.47
N GLY A 230 -21.10 -7.30 -18.19
CA GLY A 230 -22.02 -7.64 -17.10
C GLY A 230 -23.10 -6.57 -16.84
N SER A 231 -22.88 -5.34 -17.32
CA SER A 231 -23.88 -4.27 -17.24
C SER A 231 -24.83 -4.37 -18.42
N SER A 232 -24.27 -4.52 -19.62
CA SER A 232 -24.99 -4.51 -20.89
C SER A 232 -25.79 -5.77 -21.20
N ILE A 233 -25.39 -6.93 -20.68
CA ILE A 233 -26.06 -8.22 -20.93
C ILE A 233 -27.04 -8.49 -19.78
N VAL A 234 -28.26 -8.93 -20.09
CA VAL A 234 -29.28 -9.29 -19.09
C VAL A 234 -28.73 -10.25 -18.03
N SER A 235 -29.11 -10.02 -16.77
CA SER A 235 -28.73 -10.89 -15.65
C SER A 235 -29.28 -12.30 -15.81
N ILE A 236 -28.50 -13.30 -15.40
CA ILE A 236 -28.94 -14.71 -15.33
C ILE A 236 -30.19 -14.92 -14.46
N LYS A 237 -30.46 -13.99 -13.54
CA LYS A 237 -31.66 -14.01 -12.69
C LYS A 237 -32.94 -13.60 -13.44
N VAL A 238 -32.80 -12.91 -14.58
CA VAL A 238 -33.90 -12.44 -15.41
C VAL A 238 -34.06 -13.36 -16.63
N ASP A 239 -32.96 -13.71 -17.30
CA ASP A 239 -32.93 -14.70 -18.38
C ASP A 239 -31.75 -15.65 -18.16
N SER A 240 -32.06 -16.93 -17.90
CA SER A 240 -31.07 -17.96 -17.61
C SER A 240 -30.42 -18.57 -18.86
N LYS A 241 -30.83 -18.14 -20.06
CA LYS A 241 -30.23 -18.60 -21.31
C LYS A 241 -28.73 -18.28 -21.34
N PHE A 242 -27.93 -19.27 -21.72
CA PHE A 242 -26.51 -19.07 -21.94
C PHE A 242 -26.28 -18.14 -23.14
N ILE A 243 -25.44 -17.12 -22.95
CA ILE A 243 -25.08 -16.15 -23.99
C ILE A 243 -23.60 -16.33 -24.31
N ALA A 244 -23.31 -16.89 -25.49
CA ALA A 244 -21.94 -17.07 -25.96
C ALA A 244 -21.27 -15.72 -26.31
N CYS A 245 -19.93 -15.63 -26.33
CA CYS A 245 -19.21 -14.38 -26.58
C CYS A 245 -19.63 -13.64 -27.86
N ARG A 246 -19.73 -14.34 -29.00
CA ARG A 246 -20.16 -13.75 -30.28
C ARG A 246 -21.62 -13.29 -30.26
N GLN A 247 -22.47 -14.04 -29.57
CA GLN A 247 -23.88 -13.69 -29.40
C GLN A 247 -24.03 -12.46 -28.50
N GLY A 248 -23.23 -12.38 -27.42
CA GLY A 248 -23.11 -11.20 -26.58
C GLY A 248 -22.77 -9.95 -27.39
N TYR A 249 -21.77 -10.07 -28.26
CA TYR A 249 -21.38 -9.00 -29.17
C TYR A 249 -22.52 -8.61 -30.14
N ALA A 250 -23.10 -9.59 -30.85
CA ALA A 250 -24.12 -9.30 -31.86
C ALA A 250 -25.43 -8.72 -31.28
N ALA A 251 -25.85 -9.18 -30.09
CA ALA A 251 -27.15 -8.83 -29.52
C ALA A 251 -27.11 -7.67 -28.51
N TRP A 252 -25.98 -7.47 -27.81
CA TRP A 252 -25.92 -6.54 -26.68
C TRP A 252 -24.93 -5.40 -26.88
N TYR A 253 -23.84 -5.61 -27.62
CA TYR A 253 -22.82 -4.56 -27.79
C TYR A 253 -23.36 -3.34 -28.55
N THR A 254 -24.08 -3.58 -29.66
CA THR A 254 -24.61 -2.55 -30.56
C THR A 254 -25.99 -2.00 -30.14
N ARG A 255 -26.60 -2.55 -29.08
CA ARG A 255 -27.94 -2.21 -28.63
C ARG A 255 -28.00 -0.76 -28.12
N LYS A 256 -28.85 0.10 -28.68
CA LYS A 256 -28.93 1.52 -28.28
C LYS A 256 -29.73 1.81 -27.01
N ALA A 257 -30.41 0.81 -26.43
CA ALA A 257 -31.09 0.99 -25.16
C ALA A 257 -30.10 0.99 -24.00
N SER A 258 -30.52 1.57 -22.87
CA SER A 258 -29.79 1.50 -21.61
C SER A 258 -29.44 0.07 -21.21
N ASP A 259 -28.32 -0.06 -20.50
CA ASP A 259 -27.85 -1.32 -19.95
C ASP A 259 -28.86 -1.88 -18.92
N PRO A 260 -29.19 -3.18 -18.99
CA PRO A 260 -30.18 -3.80 -18.13
C PRO A 260 -29.75 -3.88 -16.66
N ASN A 261 -28.44 -3.88 -16.37
CA ASN A 261 -27.93 -3.88 -15.00
C ASN A 261 -27.12 -2.61 -14.75
N VAL A 262 -27.53 -1.81 -13.76
CA VAL A 262 -26.79 -0.60 -13.37
C VAL A 262 -25.49 -1.00 -12.67
N LEU A 263 -24.35 -0.59 -13.22
CA LEU A 263 -23.03 -0.84 -12.64
C LEU A 263 -22.69 0.19 -11.56
N THR A 264 -23.46 0.20 -10.48
CA THR A 264 -23.40 1.23 -9.43
C THR A 264 -21.98 1.46 -8.89
N GLY A 265 -21.57 2.72 -8.85
CA GLY A 265 -20.28 3.17 -8.33
C GLY A 265 -19.14 3.12 -9.34
N ALA A 266 -19.32 2.53 -10.52
CA ALA A 266 -18.27 2.49 -11.53
C ALA A 266 -17.99 3.87 -12.12
N VAL A 267 -16.71 4.23 -12.24
CA VAL A 267 -16.27 5.48 -12.87
C VAL A 267 -15.86 5.20 -14.30
N VAL A 268 -16.59 5.77 -15.26
CA VAL A 268 -16.29 5.65 -16.70
C VAL A 268 -15.08 6.49 -17.10
N GLY A 269 -14.64 6.37 -18.35
CA GLY A 269 -13.49 7.09 -18.90
C GLY A 269 -13.58 8.62 -18.88
N GLY A 270 -14.80 9.16 -18.91
CA GLY A 270 -15.08 10.59 -18.80
C GLY A 270 -15.11 11.32 -20.16
N PRO A 271 -15.21 12.66 -20.16
CA PRO A 271 -15.37 13.44 -21.37
C PRO A 271 -14.06 13.60 -22.15
N ASP A 272 -14.18 14.12 -23.37
CA ASP A 272 -13.04 14.57 -24.17
C ASP A 272 -12.43 15.90 -23.67
N ALA A 273 -11.46 16.43 -24.43
CA ALA A 273 -10.73 17.66 -24.11
C ALA A 273 -11.59 18.93 -24.06
N TYR A 274 -12.83 18.86 -24.55
CA TYR A 274 -13.78 19.97 -24.66
C TYR A 274 -15.05 19.73 -23.85
N ASP A 275 -14.97 18.87 -22.83
CA ASP A 275 -16.08 18.50 -21.94
C ASP A 275 -17.22 17.74 -22.64
N ASN A 276 -17.03 17.24 -23.87
CA ASN A 276 -18.06 16.47 -24.57
C ASN A 276 -18.01 15.00 -24.14
N PHE A 277 -19.18 14.41 -23.96
CA PHE A 277 -19.34 13.01 -23.60
C PHE A 277 -20.47 12.37 -24.40
N ALA A 278 -20.19 11.26 -25.07
CA ALA A 278 -21.17 10.44 -25.77
C ALA A 278 -21.40 9.14 -24.98
N ASP A 279 -22.59 9.01 -24.40
CA ASP A 279 -23.03 7.83 -23.64
C ASP A 279 -23.39 6.68 -24.60
N GLU A 280 -22.35 6.13 -25.23
CA GLU A 280 -22.44 5.08 -26.22
C GLU A 280 -21.52 3.92 -25.83
N ARG A 281 -22.07 2.70 -25.82
CA ARG A 281 -21.35 1.51 -25.35
C ARG A 281 -20.14 1.16 -26.20
N ASP A 282 -20.17 1.50 -27.48
CA ASP A 282 -19.07 1.33 -28.42
C ASP A 282 -18.02 2.44 -28.35
N ASN A 283 -18.33 3.56 -27.69
CA ASN A 283 -17.37 4.61 -27.34
C ASN A 283 -16.58 4.24 -26.08
N TYR A 284 -15.83 3.14 -26.16
CA TYR A 284 -15.06 2.59 -25.03
C TYR A 284 -14.04 3.59 -24.46
N GLU A 285 -13.55 4.54 -25.25
CA GLU A 285 -12.63 5.57 -24.76
C GLU A 285 -13.23 6.39 -23.60
N GLN A 286 -14.54 6.66 -23.65
CA GLN A 286 -15.25 7.48 -22.67
C GLN A 286 -16.14 6.65 -21.72
N THR A 287 -16.73 5.55 -22.20
CA THR A 287 -17.74 4.78 -21.46
C THR A 287 -17.19 3.52 -20.76
N GLU A 288 -15.91 3.20 -20.95
CA GLU A 288 -15.29 2.06 -20.26
C GLU A 288 -14.95 2.40 -18.79
N PRO A 289 -15.50 1.66 -17.82
CA PRO A 289 -15.08 1.78 -16.45
C PRO A 289 -13.85 0.90 -16.19
N ALA A 290 -12.95 1.38 -15.34
CA ALA A 290 -11.77 0.60 -14.94
C ALA A 290 -11.55 0.62 -13.43
N THR A 291 -11.01 -0.48 -12.90
CA THR A 291 -10.67 -0.59 -11.48
C THR A 291 -9.70 0.49 -11.03
N TYR A 292 -8.77 0.89 -11.89
CA TYR A 292 -7.79 1.95 -11.61
C TYR A 292 -8.36 3.37 -11.68
N ASN A 293 -9.58 3.57 -12.17
CA ASN A 293 -10.32 4.84 -12.01
C ASN A 293 -10.88 4.94 -10.59
N ASN A 294 -11.48 3.85 -10.11
CA ASN A 294 -12.13 3.78 -8.81
C ASN A 294 -11.12 3.73 -7.65
N ALA A 295 -10.03 2.98 -7.80
CA ALA A 295 -9.07 2.72 -6.72
C ALA A 295 -8.55 3.99 -6.01
N PRO A 296 -8.01 5.01 -6.72
CA PRO A 296 -7.58 6.25 -6.06
C PRO A 296 -8.75 7.10 -5.57
N LEU A 297 -9.90 7.09 -6.25
CA LEU A 297 -11.08 7.88 -5.87
C LEU A 297 -11.57 7.53 -4.46
N LEU A 298 -11.56 6.25 -4.08
CA LEU A 298 -12.00 5.82 -2.75
C LEU A 298 -11.21 6.49 -1.63
N GLY A 299 -9.90 6.69 -1.81
CA GLY A 299 -9.06 7.39 -0.84
C GLY A 299 -9.43 8.88 -0.70
N ILE A 300 -9.79 9.53 -1.81
CA ILE A 300 -10.22 10.93 -1.81
C ILE A 300 -11.58 11.06 -1.12
N LEU A 301 -12.55 10.22 -1.49
CA LEU A 301 -13.90 10.23 -0.90
C LEU A 301 -13.85 9.94 0.60
N ALA A 302 -13.01 8.99 1.02
CA ALA A 302 -12.78 8.73 2.43
C ALA A 302 -12.25 9.99 3.14
N ARG A 303 -11.25 10.67 2.57
CA ARG A 303 -10.69 11.89 3.15
C ARG A 303 -11.69 13.05 3.22
N LEU A 304 -12.48 13.26 2.17
CA LEU A 304 -13.47 14.34 2.08
C LEU A 304 -14.67 14.08 3.00
N GLY A 305 -15.20 12.85 3.01
CA GLY A 305 -16.31 12.47 3.88
C GLY A 305 -15.96 12.47 5.36
N SER A 306 -14.68 12.33 5.70
CA SER A 306 -14.18 12.30 7.07
C SER A 306 -13.96 13.67 7.70
N GLY A 307 -13.95 14.76 6.92
CA GLY A 307 -13.66 16.10 7.44
C GLY A 307 -12.32 16.16 8.18
N ASN A 308 -12.33 16.54 9.47
CA ASN A 308 -11.14 16.58 10.34
C ASN A 308 -10.87 15.27 11.11
N SER A 309 -11.54 14.16 10.81
CA SER A 309 -11.38 12.88 11.53
C SER A 309 -10.21 12.00 11.02
N GLY A 310 -10.02 10.82 11.62
CA GLY A 310 -8.81 9.98 11.55
C GLY A 310 -8.48 9.27 10.23
N TYR A 311 -9.17 9.58 9.12
CA TYR A 311 -8.84 9.04 7.78
C TYR A 311 -7.93 9.97 6.96
N ASN A 312 -7.35 10.97 7.61
CA ASN A 312 -6.34 11.85 7.03
C ASN A 312 -4.96 11.18 6.96
N GLN A 313 -4.07 11.73 6.14
CA GLN A 313 -2.68 11.31 6.01
C GLN A 313 -1.73 12.20 6.82
N LEU A 314 -2.22 12.81 7.91
CA LEU A 314 -1.40 13.67 8.76
C LEU A 314 -0.19 12.87 9.30
N LEU A 315 0.96 13.55 9.37
CA LEU A 315 2.18 12.99 9.91
C LEU A 315 2.03 12.83 11.43
N PRO A 316 2.43 11.69 12.03
CA PRO A 316 2.47 11.55 13.48
C PRO A 316 3.40 12.59 14.10
N GLU A 317 3.05 13.15 15.27
CA GLU A 317 3.98 14.00 16.02
C GLU A 317 5.25 13.21 16.38
N ALA A 318 6.41 13.79 16.10
CA ALA A 318 7.69 13.20 16.48
C ALA A 318 7.82 13.26 18.01
N VAL A 319 7.59 12.15 18.69
CA VAL A 319 7.93 12.00 20.11
C VAL A 319 9.47 12.11 20.22
N PRO A 320 10.01 13.06 21.00
CA PRO A 320 11.46 13.15 21.20
C PRO A 320 11.99 11.83 21.75
N VAL A 321 13.00 11.26 21.09
CA VAL A 321 13.72 10.09 21.58
C VAL A 321 14.38 10.45 22.93
N PRO A 322 14.08 9.75 24.04
CA PRO A 322 14.77 9.99 25.30
C PRO A 322 16.27 9.72 25.14
N LYS A 323 17.12 10.66 25.57
CA LYS A 323 18.58 10.50 25.59
C LYS A 323 18.96 9.25 26.39
N LEU A 324 19.65 8.31 25.74
CA LEU A 324 20.26 7.14 26.39
C LEU A 324 21.32 7.60 27.38
N VAL A 325 21.05 7.45 28.68
CA VAL A 325 22.06 7.56 29.74
C VAL A 325 22.82 6.23 29.78
N VAL A 326 24.10 6.29 29.41
CA VAL A 326 25.02 5.14 29.46
C VAL A 326 25.41 4.89 30.92
N ALA A 327 24.94 3.78 31.50
CA ALA A 327 25.43 3.28 32.79
C ALA A 327 26.42 2.12 32.58
N LYS A 328 27.59 2.23 33.21
CA LYS A 328 28.67 1.22 33.24
C LYS A 328 28.29 -0.03 34.07
N PRO A 329 28.89 -1.21 33.81
CA PRO A 329 28.49 -2.48 34.43
C PRO A 329 29.15 -2.74 35.79
N LYS A 330 28.46 -3.44 36.69
CA LYS A 330 29.05 -3.97 37.93
C LYS A 330 28.68 -5.45 38.18
N ALA A 331 29.75 -6.21 38.40
CA ALA A 331 30.01 -7.54 38.98
C ALA A 331 28.90 -8.58 39.29
N GLU A 332 29.20 -9.82 38.88
CA GLU A 332 28.65 -11.12 39.33
C GLU A 332 29.04 -11.49 40.77
N PRO A 333 28.22 -12.31 41.45
CA PRO A 333 28.77 -13.43 42.24
C PRO A 333 28.10 -14.80 41.99
N LYS A 334 28.90 -15.85 42.23
CA LYS A 334 28.69 -17.30 42.05
C LYS A 334 27.70 -17.97 43.05
N ALA A 335 27.28 -19.17 42.66
CA ALA A 335 26.23 -20.05 43.18
C ALA A 335 26.52 -20.87 44.47
N LYS A 336 25.46 -21.23 45.23
CA LYS A 336 24.94 -22.61 45.51
C LYS A 336 23.96 -22.64 46.69
N SER A 337 22.79 -23.26 46.52
CA SER A 337 22.34 -24.48 47.24
C SER A 337 20.89 -24.85 46.88
N THR A 338 20.64 -26.15 46.70
CA THR A 338 19.32 -26.82 46.68
C THR A 338 19.15 -27.51 48.04
N PRO A 339 17.92 -27.67 48.59
CA PRO A 339 17.04 -28.74 48.12
C PRO A 339 15.52 -28.49 48.24
N ASN A 340 14.81 -29.46 47.67
CA ASN A 340 13.42 -29.90 47.88
C ASN A 340 12.36 -29.59 46.82
N SER A 341 11.76 -30.72 46.45
CA SER A 341 10.80 -30.99 45.39
C SER A 341 9.45 -30.36 45.71
N ALA A 342 9.00 -29.47 44.83
CA ALA A 342 7.60 -29.19 44.58
C ALA A 342 7.49 -28.97 43.08
N THR A 343 6.64 -29.75 42.41
CA THR A 343 6.34 -29.66 40.97
C THR A 343 5.74 -28.29 40.67
N THR A 344 6.61 -27.31 40.44
CA THR A 344 6.24 -25.95 40.05
C THR A 344 5.89 -25.98 38.57
N SER A 345 4.62 -25.71 38.25
CA SER A 345 4.22 -25.46 36.86
C SER A 345 5.03 -24.27 36.34
N SER A 346 5.83 -24.47 35.30
CA SER A 346 6.57 -23.39 34.66
C SER A 346 5.65 -22.20 34.36
N PRO A 347 6.02 -20.96 34.73
CA PRO A 347 5.19 -19.77 34.52
C PRO A 347 4.99 -19.43 33.04
N ILE A 348 5.70 -20.11 32.15
CA ILE A 348 5.57 -19.99 30.70
C ILE A 348 5.38 -21.40 30.13
N SER A 349 4.35 -21.58 29.31
CA SER A 349 4.16 -22.82 28.54
C SER A 349 4.49 -22.59 27.08
N ILE A 350 5.19 -23.54 26.47
CA ILE A 350 5.49 -23.56 25.03
C ILE A 350 4.76 -24.76 24.44
N GLN A 351 3.99 -24.53 23.38
CA GLN A 351 3.35 -25.58 22.59
C GLN A 351 3.82 -25.46 21.15
N GLN A 352 4.30 -26.55 20.57
CA GLN A 352 4.78 -26.59 19.20
C GLN A 352 3.90 -27.54 18.39
N LYS A 353 3.45 -27.10 17.22
CA LYS A 353 2.58 -27.85 16.31
C LYS A 353 3.08 -27.77 14.88
N MET A 354 3.24 -28.91 14.22
CA MET A 354 3.44 -28.95 12.77
C MET A 354 2.14 -28.51 12.08
N THR A 355 2.23 -27.56 11.16
CA THR A 355 1.06 -26.97 10.50
C THR A 355 0.91 -27.37 9.04
N THR A 356 2.03 -27.55 8.33
CA THR A 356 2.04 -28.00 6.93
C THR A 356 3.41 -28.56 6.57
N SER A 357 3.48 -29.35 5.49
CA SER A 357 4.70 -29.82 4.86
C SER A 357 4.57 -29.81 3.34
N TRP A 358 5.69 -29.63 2.63
CA TRP A 358 5.75 -29.68 1.18
C TRP A 358 7.10 -30.20 0.69
N ASN A 359 7.11 -30.73 -0.54
CA ASN A 359 8.32 -31.18 -1.20
C ASN A 359 8.82 -30.12 -2.19
N GLU A 360 10.09 -29.75 -2.09
CA GLU A 360 10.76 -28.85 -3.03
C GLU A 360 12.13 -29.42 -3.38
N LYS A 361 12.39 -29.65 -4.68
CA LYS A 361 13.67 -30.18 -5.20
C LYS A 361 14.15 -31.46 -4.48
N GLY A 362 13.24 -32.39 -4.22
CA GLY A 362 13.54 -33.66 -3.56
C GLY A 362 13.77 -33.57 -2.05
N ARG A 363 13.52 -32.42 -1.42
CA ARG A 363 13.57 -32.25 0.05
C ARG A 363 12.20 -31.89 0.60
N THR A 364 11.83 -32.50 1.72
CA THR A 364 10.59 -32.18 2.44
C THR A 364 10.86 -31.09 3.47
N TYR A 365 10.09 -30.01 3.39
CA TYR A 365 10.09 -28.90 4.34
C TYR A 365 8.88 -29.00 5.25
N TYR A 366 9.06 -28.61 6.51
CA TYR A 366 8.02 -28.60 7.53
C TYR A 366 7.89 -27.19 8.11
N ARG A 367 6.64 -26.72 8.28
CA ARG A 367 6.31 -25.48 8.98
C ARG A 367 5.78 -25.79 10.37
N TYR A 368 6.45 -25.27 11.40
CA TYR A 368 6.03 -25.40 12.80
C TYR A 368 5.53 -24.06 13.33
N SER A 369 4.36 -24.07 13.96
CA SER A 369 3.81 -22.96 14.75
C SER A 369 4.06 -23.22 16.23
N ILE A 370 4.51 -22.19 16.94
CA ILE A 370 4.88 -22.26 18.35
C ILE A 370 4.09 -21.20 19.10
N VAL A 371 3.27 -21.65 20.05
CA VAL A 371 2.48 -20.79 20.93
C VAL A 371 3.12 -20.80 22.31
N MET A 372 3.62 -19.64 22.73
CA MET A 372 4.15 -19.41 24.06
C MET A 372 3.13 -18.62 24.88
N THR A 373 2.71 -19.15 26.01
CA THR A 373 1.68 -18.54 26.89
C THR A 373 2.29 -18.15 28.22
N ASN A 374 2.08 -16.90 28.65
CA ASN A 374 2.38 -16.46 30.01
C ASN A 374 1.28 -16.98 30.95
N LYS A 375 1.60 -18.01 31.74
CA LYS A 375 0.71 -18.61 32.74
C LYS A 375 0.87 -17.98 34.13
N SER A 376 1.78 -17.03 34.30
CA SER A 376 1.93 -16.30 35.56
C SER A 376 0.82 -15.26 35.74
N SER A 377 0.66 -14.78 36.97
CA SER A 377 -0.21 -13.65 37.31
C SER A 377 0.41 -12.28 37.01
N LYS A 378 1.66 -12.24 36.54
CA LYS A 378 2.44 -11.01 36.32
C LYS A 378 2.72 -10.78 34.84
N THR A 379 3.13 -9.56 34.48
CA THR A 379 3.48 -9.24 33.09
C THR A 379 4.90 -9.71 32.80
N LEU A 380 5.05 -10.51 31.75
CA LEU A 380 6.33 -11.02 31.28
C LEU A 380 7.06 -9.93 30.48
N LYS A 381 8.32 -9.64 30.84
CA LYS A 381 9.21 -8.69 30.17
C LYS A 381 10.58 -9.33 29.91
N ASP A 382 11.38 -8.70 29.05
CA ASP A 382 12.78 -9.09 28.78
C ASP A 382 12.98 -10.58 28.45
N LEU A 383 12.01 -11.15 27.72
CA LEU A 383 12.03 -12.54 27.33
C LEU A 383 13.25 -12.84 26.46
N LYS A 384 13.96 -13.92 26.79
CA LYS A 384 14.96 -14.57 25.96
C LYS A 384 14.64 -16.05 25.81
N LEU A 385 14.57 -16.49 24.56
CA LEU A 385 14.40 -17.86 24.13
C LEU A 385 15.72 -18.37 23.55
N SER A 386 16.02 -19.64 23.83
CA SER A 386 17.06 -20.40 23.14
C SER A 386 16.39 -21.37 22.18
N ILE A 387 16.84 -21.35 20.93
CA ILE A 387 16.34 -22.22 19.88
C ILE A 387 17.53 -22.94 19.25
N SER A 388 17.60 -24.25 19.41
CA SER A 388 18.66 -25.09 18.85
C SER A 388 18.07 -26.09 17.84
N LYS A 389 18.95 -26.68 17.01
CA LYS A 389 18.58 -27.54 15.86
C LYS A 389 17.65 -26.84 14.85
N LEU A 390 17.72 -25.51 14.78
CA LEU A 390 17.04 -24.72 13.78
C LEU A 390 17.98 -24.48 12.59
N TYR A 391 17.63 -25.03 11.43
CA TYR A 391 18.43 -24.98 10.20
C TYR A 391 17.78 -24.14 9.10
N GLY A 392 16.70 -23.45 9.42
CA GLY A 392 15.95 -22.66 8.47
C GLY A 392 15.42 -21.37 9.09
N PRO A 393 14.69 -20.57 8.31
CA PRO A 393 14.20 -19.27 8.74
C PRO A 393 13.17 -19.38 9.88
N ILE A 394 13.19 -18.37 10.75
CA ILE A 394 12.27 -18.18 11.87
C ILE A 394 11.67 -16.77 11.83
N TRP A 395 10.41 -16.65 12.20
CA TRP A 395 9.61 -15.43 12.18
C TRP A 395 8.80 -15.28 13.45
N GLY A 396 8.47 -14.05 13.84
CA GLY A 396 7.71 -13.75 15.05
C GLY A 396 8.55 -13.50 16.31
N LEU A 397 9.88 -13.48 16.17
CA LEU A 397 10.83 -13.17 17.25
C LEU A 397 11.94 -12.22 16.75
N THR A 398 12.53 -11.46 17.67
CA THR A 398 13.71 -10.64 17.37
C THR A 398 14.97 -11.37 17.79
N LYS A 399 15.92 -11.59 16.88
CA LYS A 399 17.21 -12.21 17.22
C LYS A 399 18.15 -11.18 17.86
N SER A 400 18.69 -11.51 19.03
CA SER A 400 19.69 -10.70 19.74
C SER A 400 20.83 -11.60 20.23
N GLY A 401 21.97 -11.54 19.54
CA GLY A 401 23.09 -12.46 19.74
C GLY A 401 22.67 -13.91 19.48
N ASN A 402 22.86 -14.77 20.49
CA ASN A 402 22.50 -16.19 20.45
C ASN A 402 21.09 -16.49 20.99
N SER A 403 20.28 -15.46 21.26
CA SER A 403 18.95 -15.59 21.84
C SER A 403 17.88 -14.92 20.99
N TYR A 404 16.62 -15.29 21.22
CA TYR A 404 15.47 -14.70 20.56
C TYR A 404 14.56 -14.05 21.60
N GLY A 405 14.21 -12.78 21.40
CA GLY A 405 13.29 -12.06 22.26
C GLY A 405 11.95 -11.79 21.60
N PHE A 406 11.13 -10.97 22.26
CA PHE A 406 9.88 -10.50 21.69
C PHE A 406 10.09 -9.83 20.31
N PRO A 407 9.10 -9.89 19.41
CA PRO A 407 9.16 -9.12 18.17
C PRO A 407 9.17 -7.61 18.48
N THR A 408 9.72 -6.80 17.58
CA THR A 408 9.97 -5.36 17.80
C THR A 408 8.72 -4.52 18.13
N TYR A 409 7.52 -5.02 17.84
CA TYR A 409 6.24 -4.39 18.16
C TYR A 409 5.64 -4.81 19.51
N LEU A 410 6.29 -5.71 20.24
CA LEU A 410 5.81 -6.23 21.52
C LEU A 410 6.94 -6.16 22.56
N ASN A 411 6.75 -5.38 23.61
CA ASN A 411 7.78 -5.22 24.66
C ASN A 411 7.49 -6.05 25.92
N SER A 412 6.29 -6.63 26.02
CA SER A 412 5.85 -7.41 27.18
C SER A 412 4.67 -8.31 26.85
N LEU A 413 4.47 -9.39 27.61
CA LEU A 413 3.33 -10.31 27.46
C LEU A 413 2.53 -10.38 28.77
N PRO A 414 1.31 -9.80 28.84
CA PRO A 414 0.47 -9.83 30.04
C PRO A 414 0.08 -11.25 30.50
N ALA A 415 -0.38 -11.36 31.74
CA ALA A 415 -0.90 -12.62 32.30
C ALA A 415 -1.99 -13.24 31.43
N GLY A 416 -1.90 -14.54 31.17
CA GLY A 416 -2.84 -15.30 30.35
C GLY A 416 -2.77 -15.03 28.84
N LYS A 417 -1.85 -14.18 28.37
CA LYS A 417 -1.67 -13.89 26.93
C LYS A 417 -0.63 -14.81 26.30
N SER A 418 -0.75 -14.96 24.98
CA SER A 418 0.13 -15.81 24.18
C SER A 418 0.82 -15.02 23.07
N LEU A 419 2.04 -15.44 22.76
CA LEU A 419 2.83 -15.04 21.60
C LEU A 419 2.93 -16.26 20.67
N GLU A 420 2.62 -16.08 19.39
CA GLU A 420 2.89 -17.10 18.37
C GLU A 420 4.09 -16.70 17.51
N PHE A 421 4.95 -17.67 17.22
CA PHE A 421 6.04 -17.54 16.25
C PHE A 421 6.18 -18.82 15.43
N VAL A 422 6.88 -18.75 14.30
CA VAL A 422 6.90 -19.82 13.29
C VAL A 422 8.32 -20.04 12.79
N TYR A 423 8.67 -21.28 12.47
CA TYR A 423 9.86 -21.57 11.68
C TYR A 423 9.60 -22.63 10.60
N ILE A 424 10.47 -22.63 9.59
CA ILE A 424 10.46 -23.61 8.51
C ILE A 424 11.85 -24.22 8.40
N HIS A 425 11.94 -25.54 8.34
CA HIS A 425 13.19 -26.25 8.03
C HIS A 425 12.92 -27.67 7.51
N ALA A 426 13.95 -28.32 6.98
CA ALA A 426 13.91 -29.68 6.46
C ALA A 426 14.50 -30.68 7.47
N ALA A 427 14.10 -30.58 8.74
CA ALA A 427 14.58 -31.42 9.84
C ALA A 427 13.46 -31.73 10.83
N SER A 428 13.77 -32.57 11.83
CA SER A 428 12.90 -32.76 13.00
C SER A 428 12.70 -31.43 13.76
N PRO A 429 11.61 -31.27 14.53
CA PRO A 429 11.30 -30.00 15.19
C PRO A 429 12.50 -29.42 15.96
N ALA A 430 12.70 -28.11 15.86
CA ALA A 430 13.72 -27.39 16.62
C ALA A 430 13.39 -27.38 18.12
N ASP A 431 14.43 -27.48 18.95
CA ASP A 431 14.31 -27.43 20.40
C ASP A 431 14.13 -25.98 20.84
N VAL A 432 13.00 -25.66 21.46
CA VAL A 432 12.68 -24.30 21.94
C VAL A 432 12.61 -24.31 23.46
N SER A 433 13.38 -23.44 24.10
CA SER A 433 13.37 -23.27 25.57
C SER A 433 13.43 -21.79 25.97
N VAL A 434 12.92 -21.50 27.16
CA VAL A 434 13.06 -20.16 27.76
C VAL A 434 14.39 -20.07 28.48
N SER A 435 15.23 -19.10 28.11
CA SER A 435 16.53 -18.86 28.74
C SER A 435 16.45 -17.90 29.92
N SER A 436 15.72 -16.79 29.76
CA SER A 436 15.52 -15.81 30.82
C SER A 436 14.27 -14.97 30.58
N TYR A 437 13.73 -14.39 31.65
CA TYR A 437 12.61 -13.44 31.59
C TYR A 437 12.50 -12.67 32.92
N ASN A 438 11.76 -11.58 32.90
CA ASN A 438 11.36 -10.82 34.08
C ASN A 438 9.84 -10.87 34.26
N LEU A 439 9.37 -11.00 35.50
CA LEU A 439 7.94 -10.90 35.86
C LEU A 439 7.73 -9.63 36.67
N ALA A 440 7.05 -8.65 36.04
CA ALA A 440 6.71 -7.36 36.63
C ALA A 440 5.24 -7.33 37.07
#